data_AF-A0A7J4KRU5-F1
#
_entry.id   AF-A0A7J4KRU5-F1
#
_cell.length_a   1.000
_cell.length_b   1.000
_cell.length_c   1.000
_cell.angle_alpha   90.00
_cell.angle_beta   90.00
_cell.angle_gamma   90.00
#
_symmetry.space_group_name_H-M   'P 1'
#
loop_
_entity.id
_entity.type
_entity.pdbx_description
1 polymer ?
#
loop_
_entity_poly.entity_id
_entity_poly.type
_entity_poly.pdbx_seq_one_letter_code
_entity_poly.pdbx_strand_id
1 'polypeptide(L)'
;EDFITVLGDNVLLSNIKAFAQDFEKNRDSIKAKILLSKVKNPERYGVATVDGKKITSIEEKPKNPKSNLAITGVYMFTPDVFNEFSRLKPSPRGELELTDILISYLKQGALGFDILQEAWTDAGSFDALYEATVLMHELELKGLLKNENSR
;
A
#
# COMPACT_ATOMS: atom_id res chain seq x y z
N GLU A 1 -8.11 -17.42 7.70
CA GLU A 1 -7.99 -16.38 8.74
C GLU A 1 -7.70 -15.06 8.06
N ASP A 2 -7.91 -13.95 8.76
CA ASP A 2 -7.51 -12.62 8.27
C ASP A 2 -5.97 -12.58 8.17
N PHE A 3 -5.42 -11.91 7.15
CA PHE A 3 -3.98 -11.92 6.90
C PHE A 3 -3.45 -10.59 6.35
N ILE A 4 -2.14 -10.40 6.49
CA ILE A 4 -1.39 -9.29 5.92
C ILE A 4 -0.51 -9.78 4.77
N THR A 5 -0.48 -9.04 3.69
CA THR A 5 0.45 -9.21 2.57
C THR A 5 1.40 -8.02 2.54
N VAL A 6 2.69 -8.31 2.50
CA VAL A 6 3.75 -7.32 2.32
C VAL A 6 4.57 -7.74 1.10
N LEU A 7 4.67 -6.88 0.10
CA LEU A 7 5.53 -7.13 -1.06
C LEU A 7 7.00 -7.11 -0.63
N GLY A 8 7.78 -8.08 -1.09
CA GLY A 8 9.14 -8.34 -0.58
C GLY A 8 10.18 -7.25 -0.88
N ASP A 9 9.88 -6.34 -1.79
CA ASP A 9 10.72 -5.21 -2.21
C ASP A 9 10.32 -3.88 -1.56
N ASN A 10 9.36 -3.89 -0.63
CA ASN A 10 8.87 -2.70 0.04
C ASN A 10 9.66 -2.39 1.32
N VAL A 11 10.15 -1.16 1.43
CA VAL A 11 10.85 -0.65 2.61
C VAL A 11 9.92 0.27 3.36
N LEU A 12 9.55 -0.14 4.57
CA LEU A 12 8.63 0.58 5.45
C LEU A 12 9.31 0.93 6.77
N LEU A 13 9.28 2.20 7.16
CA LEU A 13 9.82 2.66 8.43
C LEU A 13 8.76 2.69 9.54
N SER A 14 7.50 2.85 9.14
CA SER A 14 6.38 3.01 10.05
C SER A 14 6.01 1.71 10.77
N ASN A 15 5.65 1.85 12.04
CA ASN A 15 4.99 0.80 12.80
C ASN A 15 3.53 0.63 12.35
N ILE A 16 3.20 -0.56 11.83
CA ILE A 16 1.85 -0.88 11.31
C ILE A 16 0.93 -1.56 12.34
N LYS A 17 1.31 -1.61 13.62
CA LYS A 17 0.48 -2.24 14.66
C LYS A 17 -0.88 -1.57 14.80
N ALA A 18 -0.93 -0.23 14.78
CA ALA A 18 -2.19 0.50 14.87
C ALA A 18 -3.08 0.24 13.63
N PHE A 19 -2.46 0.20 12.44
CA PHE A 19 -3.12 -0.16 11.19
C PHE A 19 -3.77 -1.55 11.26
N ALA A 20 -3.05 -2.54 11.77
CA ALA A 20 -3.53 -3.91 11.93
C ALA A 20 -4.63 -4.05 12.98
N GLN A 21 -4.48 -3.41 14.14
CA GLN A 21 -5.48 -3.42 15.19
C GLN A 21 -6.80 -2.74 14.76
N ASP A 22 -6.70 -1.67 13.97
CA ASP A 22 -7.89 -1.02 13.42
C ASP A 22 -8.59 -1.89 12.38
N PHE A 23 -7.84 -2.64 11.55
CA PHE A 23 -8.44 -3.60 10.63
C PHE A 23 -9.23 -4.70 11.37
N GLU A 24 -8.62 -5.30 12.40
CA GLU A 24 -9.26 -6.35 13.20
C GLU A 24 -10.56 -5.86 13.86
N LYS A 25 -10.57 -4.63 14.38
CA LYS A 25 -11.77 -4.02 15.00
C LYS A 25 -12.90 -3.76 14.01
N ASN A 26 -12.58 -3.48 12.75
CA ASN A 26 -13.56 -3.09 11.73
C ASN A 26 -13.85 -4.20 10.72
N ARG A 27 -13.40 -5.44 10.97
CA ARG A 27 -13.46 -6.57 10.03
C ARG A 27 -14.86 -6.93 9.51
N ASP A 28 -15.90 -6.56 10.24
CA ASP A 28 -17.28 -6.82 9.83
C ASP A 28 -17.70 -5.97 8.64
N SER A 29 -17.24 -4.71 8.58
CA SER A 29 -17.53 -3.76 7.50
C SER A 29 -16.38 -3.58 6.51
N ILE A 30 -15.14 -3.74 6.95
CA ILE A 30 -13.93 -3.57 6.14
C ILE A 30 -13.34 -4.94 5.82
N LYS A 31 -13.30 -5.30 4.54
CA LYS A 31 -12.79 -6.60 4.06
C LYS A 31 -11.38 -6.52 3.50
N ALA A 32 -10.97 -5.33 3.09
CA ALA A 32 -9.61 -5.02 2.67
C ALA A 32 -9.17 -3.69 3.29
N LYS A 33 -7.89 -3.59 3.67
CA LYS A 33 -7.29 -2.34 4.14
C LYS A 33 -5.93 -2.12 3.49
N ILE A 34 -5.67 -0.89 3.05
CA ILE A 34 -4.43 -0.52 2.36
C ILE A 34 -3.68 0.61 3.08
N LEU A 35 -2.36 0.63 2.94
CA LEU A 35 -1.54 1.77 3.34
C LEU A 35 -1.22 2.64 2.13
N LEU A 36 -1.43 3.95 2.30
CA LEU A 36 -1.11 4.96 1.30
C LEU A 36 0.14 5.73 1.70
N SER A 37 0.97 6.09 0.72
CA SER A 37 2.12 6.96 0.92
C SER A 37 2.14 8.08 -0.11
N LYS A 38 2.63 9.26 0.28
CA LYS A 38 2.81 10.38 -0.63
C LYS A 38 4.11 10.21 -1.42
N VAL A 39 4.01 10.16 -2.74
CA VAL A 39 5.17 9.94 -3.64
C VAL A 39 5.36 11.09 -4.62
N LYS A 40 6.57 11.19 -5.18
CA LYS A 40 6.88 12.18 -6.23
C LYS A 40 6.40 11.73 -7.62
N ASN A 41 6.49 10.43 -7.90
CA ASN A 41 6.21 9.82 -9.22
C ASN A 41 5.05 8.79 -9.12
N PRO A 42 3.80 9.25 -8.90
CA PRO A 42 2.64 8.38 -8.66
C PRO A 42 2.25 7.49 -9.86
N GLU A 43 2.61 7.83 -11.08
CA GLU A 43 2.33 7.08 -12.31
C GLU A 43 2.93 5.66 -12.34
N ARG A 44 3.87 5.38 -11.44
CA ARG A 44 4.51 4.06 -11.27
C ARG A 44 3.67 3.07 -10.45
N TYR A 45 2.61 3.54 -9.79
CA TYR A 45 1.88 2.79 -8.75
C TYR A 45 0.38 2.72 -9.02
N GLY A 46 -0.32 1.90 -8.24
CA GLY A 46 -1.73 2.12 -7.97
C GLY A 46 -1.89 3.42 -7.18
N VAL A 47 -2.77 4.32 -7.61
CA VAL A 47 -2.97 5.65 -7.03
C VAL A 47 -4.38 5.75 -6.47
N ALA A 48 -4.51 6.19 -5.22
CA ALA A 48 -5.79 6.40 -4.57
C ALA A 48 -6.10 7.90 -4.46
N THR A 49 -7.33 8.31 -4.79
CA THR A 49 -7.83 9.66 -4.47
C THR A 49 -8.65 9.58 -3.19
N VAL A 50 -8.38 10.49 -2.25
CA VAL A 50 -9.05 10.54 -0.95
C VAL A 50 -9.77 11.87 -0.79
N ASP A 51 -10.99 11.82 -0.26
CA ASP A 51 -11.76 12.97 0.21
C ASP A 51 -12.10 12.78 1.69
N GLY A 52 -11.45 13.55 2.56
CA GLY A 52 -11.54 13.41 4.01
C GLY A 52 -11.13 12.02 4.49
N LYS A 53 -12.12 11.21 4.87
CA LYS A 53 -11.94 9.84 5.41
C LYS A 53 -12.36 8.75 4.42
N LYS A 54 -12.55 9.06 3.15
CA LYS A 54 -13.02 8.11 2.14
C LYS A 54 -12.11 8.11 0.92
N ILE A 55 -11.83 6.92 0.39
CA ILE A 55 -11.28 6.79 -0.96
C ILE A 55 -12.42 7.05 -1.95
N THR A 56 -12.18 7.89 -2.96
CA THR A 56 -13.15 8.23 -4.01
C THR A 56 -12.84 7.53 -5.33
N SER A 57 -11.57 7.23 -5.60
CA SER A 57 -11.16 6.46 -6.78
C SER A 57 -9.81 5.80 -6.59
N ILE A 58 -9.57 4.74 -7.34
CA ILE A 58 -8.30 4.03 -7.45
C ILE A 58 -7.98 3.83 -8.93
N GLU A 59 -6.73 4.05 -9.32
CA GLU A 59 -6.24 3.93 -10.70
C GLU A 59 -4.91 3.17 -10.73
N GLU A 60 -4.77 2.14 -11.59
CA GLU A 60 -3.51 1.41 -11.76
C GLU A 60 -2.59 2.15 -12.74
N LYS A 61 -1.39 2.55 -12.28
CA LYS A 61 -0.33 3.20 -13.05
C LYS A 61 -0.88 4.27 -14.03
N PRO A 62 -1.64 5.27 -13.53
CA PRO A 62 -2.29 6.24 -14.38
C PRO A 62 -1.27 7.14 -15.09
N LYS A 63 -1.49 7.41 -16.38
CA LYS A 63 -0.66 8.39 -17.13
C LYS A 63 -0.79 9.81 -16.59
N ASN A 64 -1.97 10.16 -16.07
CA ASN A 64 -2.27 11.47 -15.48
C ASN A 64 -2.90 11.24 -14.08
N PRO A 65 -2.09 11.03 -13.05
CA PRO A 65 -2.57 10.69 -11.70
C PRO A 65 -3.40 11.82 -11.09
N LYS A 66 -4.55 11.48 -10.49
CA LYS A 66 -5.44 12.42 -9.78
C LYS A 66 -4.93 12.85 -8.42
N SER A 67 -3.99 12.09 -7.84
CA SER A 67 -3.38 12.35 -6.55
C SER A 67 -1.93 11.90 -6.55
N ASN A 68 -1.19 12.24 -5.50
CA ASN A 68 0.15 11.70 -5.23
C ASN A 68 0.16 10.63 -4.13
N LEU A 69 -0.99 10.05 -3.82
CA LEU A 69 -1.11 8.99 -2.83
C LEU A 69 -1.01 7.64 -3.53
N ALA A 70 0.20 7.06 -3.50
CA ALA A 70 0.44 5.71 -3.96
C ALA A 70 -0.08 4.70 -2.95
N ILE A 71 -0.67 3.63 -3.46
CA ILE A 71 -0.97 2.41 -2.72
C ILE A 71 0.36 1.68 -2.54
N THR A 72 0.79 1.56 -1.28
CA THR A 72 2.00 0.82 -0.93
C THR A 72 1.82 -0.68 -1.12
N GLY A 73 2.89 -1.46 -1.00
CA GLY A 73 2.85 -2.92 -1.02
C GLY A 73 2.37 -3.59 0.27
N VAL A 74 1.61 -2.89 1.12
CA VAL A 74 1.07 -3.43 2.37
C VAL A 74 -0.45 -3.47 2.32
N TYR A 75 -0.99 -4.69 2.44
CA TYR A 75 -2.42 -4.96 2.32
C TYR A 75 -2.87 -5.87 3.45
N MET A 76 -4.05 -5.63 4.00
CA MET A 76 -4.73 -6.58 4.88
C MET A 76 -6.03 -7.02 4.24
N PHE A 77 -6.32 -8.31 4.37
CA PHE A 77 -7.51 -8.91 3.81
C PHE A 77 -8.16 -9.86 4.80
N THR A 78 -9.48 -9.92 4.69
CA THR A 78 -10.26 -11.06 5.19
C THR A 78 -10.23 -12.19 4.13
N PRO A 79 -10.55 -13.45 4.49
CA PRO A 79 -10.49 -14.57 3.56
C PRO A 79 -11.35 -14.44 2.28
N ASP A 80 -12.35 -13.57 2.24
CA ASP A 80 -13.21 -13.45 1.05
C ASP A 80 -12.45 -12.90 -0.18
N VAL A 81 -11.25 -12.35 0.01
CA VAL A 81 -10.39 -11.90 -1.10
C VAL A 81 -10.08 -13.01 -2.10
N PHE A 82 -10.00 -14.26 -1.66
CA PHE A 82 -9.79 -15.39 -2.57
C PHE A 82 -10.95 -15.56 -3.57
N ASN A 83 -12.17 -15.16 -3.18
CA ASN A 83 -13.30 -15.11 -4.09
C ASN A 83 -13.16 -13.94 -5.08
N GLU A 84 -12.66 -12.78 -4.66
CA GLU A 84 -12.36 -11.66 -5.57
C GLU A 84 -11.27 -12.04 -6.59
N PHE A 85 -10.18 -12.69 -6.15
CA PHE A 85 -9.11 -13.18 -7.02
C PHE A 85 -9.63 -14.12 -8.12
N SER A 86 -10.57 -15.01 -7.79
CA SER A 86 -11.16 -15.94 -8.76
C SER A 86 -11.92 -15.26 -9.90
N ARG A 87 -12.30 -13.99 -9.74
CA ARG A 87 -13.05 -13.19 -10.73
C ARG A 87 -12.15 -12.28 -11.57
N LEU A 88 -10.87 -12.16 -11.24
CA LEU A 88 -9.96 -11.30 -11.96
C LEU A 88 -9.76 -11.77 -13.40
N LYS A 89 -9.57 -10.79 -14.27
CA LYS A 89 -9.16 -11.00 -15.65
C LYS A 89 -7.79 -10.36 -15.85
N PRO A 90 -6.93 -10.93 -16.71
CA PRO A 90 -5.66 -10.30 -17.03
C PRO A 90 -5.87 -8.88 -17.58
N SER A 91 -5.04 -7.96 -17.14
CA SER A 91 -4.99 -6.59 -17.65
C SER A 91 -4.48 -6.58 -19.10
N PRO A 92 -4.46 -5.42 -19.79
CA PRO A 92 -3.81 -5.30 -21.10
C PRO A 92 -2.33 -5.70 -21.10
N ARG A 93 -1.70 -5.81 -19.93
CA ARG A 93 -0.32 -6.29 -19.73
C ARG A 93 -0.21 -7.80 -19.54
N GLY A 94 -1.33 -8.51 -19.44
CA GLY A 94 -1.37 -9.95 -19.16
C GLY A 94 -1.21 -10.30 -17.68
N GLU A 95 -1.25 -9.32 -16.78
CA GLU A 95 -1.09 -9.50 -15.34
C GLU A 95 -2.44 -9.45 -14.61
N LEU A 96 -2.56 -10.15 -13.49
CA LEU A 96 -3.69 -10.01 -12.58
C LEU A 96 -3.39 -8.88 -11.60
N GLU A 97 -4.12 -7.77 -11.72
CA GLU A 97 -3.82 -6.56 -10.96
C GLU A 97 -4.55 -6.59 -9.62
N LEU A 98 -3.80 -6.44 -8.52
CA LEU A 98 -4.39 -6.31 -7.19
C LEU A 98 -5.31 -5.08 -7.09
N THR A 99 -5.02 -4.05 -7.89
CA THR A 99 -5.80 -2.82 -7.99
C THR A 99 -7.25 -3.07 -8.38
N ASP A 100 -7.54 -4.09 -9.20
CA ASP A 100 -8.92 -4.45 -9.56
C ASP A 100 -9.71 -5.02 -8.36
N ILE A 101 -9.04 -5.78 -7.50
CA ILE A 101 -9.63 -6.27 -6.24
C ILE A 101 -9.95 -5.09 -5.31
N LEU A 102 -9.03 -4.14 -5.18
CA LEU A 102 -9.24 -2.95 -4.35
C LEU A 102 -10.40 -2.11 -4.88
N ILE A 103 -10.53 -1.95 -6.20
CA ILE A 103 -11.67 -1.28 -6.82
C ILE A 103 -12.98 -2.02 -6.54
N SER A 104 -12.97 -3.36 -6.52
CA SER A 104 -14.14 -4.17 -6.13
C SER A 104 -14.58 -3.84 -4.70
N TYR A 105 -13.66 -3.90 -3.73
CA TYR A 105 -13.97 -3.56 -2.34
C TYR A 105 -14.38 -2.10 -2.14
N LEU A 106 -13.77 -1.18 -2.90
CA LEU A 106 -14.16 0.23 -2.88
C LEU A 106 -15.63 0.40 -3.29
N LYS A 107 -16.06 -0.25 -4.37
CA LYS A 107 -17.46 -0.22 -4.84
C LYS A 107 -18.44 -0.82 -3.83
N GLN A 108 -17.99 -1.81 -3.07
CA GLN A 108 -18.77 -2.44 -2.00
C GLN A 108 -18.82 -1.60 -0.71
N GLY A 109 -18.03 -0.52 -0.60
CA GLY A 109 -17.87 0.24 0.63
C GLY A 109 -17.08 -0.50 1.71
N ALA A 110 -16.34 -1.54 1.32
CA ALA A 110 -15.63 -2.47 2.21
C ALA A 110 -14.10 -2.26 2.20
N LEU A 111 -13.61 -1.18 1.59
CA LEU A 111 -12.20 -0.82 1.55
C LEU A 111 -11.89 0.26 2.59
N GLY A 112 -10.98 -0.06 3.52
CA GLY A 112 -10.38 0.89 4.44
C GLY A 112 -8.99 1.32 4.00
N PHE A 113 -8.47 2.40 4.59
CA PHE A 113 -7.10 2.83 4.37
C PHE A 113 -6.54 3.57 5.58
N ASP A 114 -5.21 3.64 5.66
CA ASP A 114 -4.49 4.63 6.46
C ASP A 114 -3.41 5.31 5.59
N ILE A 115 -2.96 6.49 5.99
CA ILE A 115 -1.87 7.22 5.32
C ILE A 115 -0.63 7.16 6.21
N LEU A 116 0.49 6.74 5.64
CA LEU A 116 1.79 6.72 6.31
C LEU A 116 2.26 8.15 6.60
N GLN A 117 2.75 8.34 7.83
CA GLN A 117 3.38 9.60 8.21
C GLN A 117 4.88 9.61 7.91
N GLU A 118 5.51 8.43 7.91
CA GLU A 118 6.93 8.28 7.63
C GLU A 118 7.16 7.83 6.19
N ALA A 119 8.42 7.87 5.76
CA ALA A 119 8.78 7.53 4.39
C ALA A 119 8.53 6.04 4.08
N TRP A 120 8.12 5.81 2.83
CA TRP A 120 8.00 4.51 2.21
C TRP A 120 8.64 4.58 0.83
N THR A 121 9.29 3.48 0.44
CA THR A 121 9.86 3.31 -0.90
C THR A 121 9.80 1.84 -1.30
N ASP A 122 9.83 1.57 -2.60
CA ASP A 122 10.09 0.25 -3.15
C ASP A 122 11.49 0.16 -3.73
N ALA A 123 11.99 -1.06 -3.91
CA ALA A 123 13.26 -1.38 -4.56
C ALA A 123 13.08 -2.14 -5.88
N GLY A 124 11.99 -1.85 -6.62
CA GLY A 124 11.59 -2.61 -7.82
C GLY A 124 12.37 -2.28 -9.10
N SER A 125 13.18 -1.22 -9.11
CA SER A 125 14.09 -0.86 -10.21
C SER A 125 15.47 -0.49 -9.67
N PHE A 126 16.50 -0.45 -10.54
CA PHE A 126 17.85 -0.03 -10.13
C PHE A 126 17.86 1.36 -9.50
N ASP A 127 17.15 2.32 -10.11
CA ASP A 127 17.03 3.67 -9.57
C ASP A 127 16.29 3.68 -8.23
N ALA A 128 15.20 2.92 -8.10
CA ALA A 128 14.43 2.84 -6.85
C ALA A 128 15.22 2.16 -5.73
N LEU A 129 15.99 1.12 -6.04
CA LEU A 129 16.90 0.47 -5.10
C LEU A 129 18.00 1.42 -4.63
N TYR A 130 18.56 2.23 -5.53
CA TYR A 130 19.54 3.25 -5.17
C TYR A 130 18.91 4.32 -4.26
N GLU A 131 17.73 4.84 -4.61
CA GLU A 131 16.99 5.79 -3.78
C GLU A 131 16.68 5.22 -2.39
N ALA A 132 16.26 3.96 -2.31
CA ALA A 132 16.02 3.26 -1.05
C ALA A 132 17.28 3.15 -0.21
N THR A 133 18.41 2.82 -0.84
CA THR A 133 19.72 2.73 -0.16
C THR A 133 20.14 4.09 0.41
N VAL A 134 20.02 5.17 -0.38
CA VAL A 134 20.33 6.53 0.07
C VAL A 134 19.42 6.94 1.23
N LEU A 135 18.11 6.69 1.13
CA LEU A 135 17.15 6.99 2.19
C LEU A 135 17.53 6.27 3.50
N MET A 136 17.80 4.97 3.44
CA MET A 136 18.17 4.19 4.62
C MET A 136 19.45 4.74 5.27
N HIS A 137 20.46 5.08 4.46
CA HIS A 137 21.69 5.65 4.97
C HIS A 137 21.47 7.04 5.61
N GLU A 138 20.65 7.90 5.00
CA GLU A 138 20.32 9.19 5.60
C GLU A 138 19.61 9.07 6.95
N LEU A 139 18.70 8.10 7.08
CA LEU A 139 17.98 7.85 8.32
C LEU A 139 18.88 7.30 9.41
N GLU A 140 19.84 6.44 9.04
CA GLU A 140 20.89 5.96 9.92
C GLU A 140 21.73 7.13 10.46
N LEU A 141 22.21 8.01 9.58
CA LEU A 141 22.99 9.20 9.96
C LEU A 141 22.21 10.15 10.87
N LYS A 142 20.88 10.24 10.69
CA LYS A 142 19.98 11.05 11.52
C LYS A 142 19.61 10.36 12.85
N GLY A 143 20.05 9.12 13.09
CA GLY A 143 19.70 8.34 14.28
C GLY A 143 18.21 7.98 14.36
N LEU A 144 17.50 8.00 13.23
CA LEU A 144 16.06 7.75 13.15
C LEU A 144 15.75 6.26 12.97
N LEU A 145 16.73 5.46 12.59
CA LEU A 145 16.64 4.01 12.68
C LEU A 145 16.83 3.60 14.14
N LYS A 146 15.76 3.15 14.79
CA LYS A 146 15.85 2.58 16.14
C LYS A 146 16.67 1.29 16.06
N ASN A 147 17.94 1.38 16.41
CA ASN A 147 18.77 0.20 16.63
C ASN A 147 18.35 -0.47 17.93
N GLU A 148 17.48 -1.48 17.87
CA GLU A 148 17.31 -2.42 19.00
C GLU A 148 18.56 -3.31 19.20
N ASN A 149 19.56 -3.22 18.30
CA ASN A 149 20.79 -4.02 18.29
C ASN A 149 22.09 -3.20 18.39
N SER A 150 22.09 -1.98 18.95
CA SER A 150 23.36 -1.33 19.27
C SER A 150 24.04 -2.08 20.43
N ARG A 151 24.98 -2.96 20.07
CA ARG A 151 26.00 -3.48 20.98
C ARG A 151 26.91 -2.36 21.47
#